data_AF-A0A3M1M1S4-F1
#
_entry.id   AF-A0A3M1M1S4-F1
#
_cell.length_a   1.000
_cell.length_b   1.000
_cell.length_c   1.000
_cell.angle_alpha   90.00
_cell.angle_beta   90.00
_cell.angle_gamma   90.00
#
_symmetry.space_group_name_H-M   'P 1'
#
loop_
_entity.id
_entity.type
_entity.pdbx_description
1 polymer ?
#
loop_
_entity_poly.entity_id
_entity_poly.type
_entity_poly.pdbx_seq_one_letter_code
_entity_poly.pdbx_strand_id
1 'polypeptide(L)'
;MDPITTIVTAVTAGAVAATKETVGQAVKDGYAGFKALLLRKFGEKTDLQGALQGVEKKPDSDARKAVLKEELEAAGAGQDGEVVRQAQALLDLLKAHGLEPGTSYHAEVHGSGAIAQGPGAVAAGERGVAIGGGVSGSVIVTGDQNTVVKED
;
A
#
# COMPACT_ATOMS: atom_id res chain seq x y z
N MET A 1 13.26 0.02 -12.08
CA MET A 1 13.89 -0.75 -10.97
C MET A 1 14.79 -1.80 -11.58
N ASP A 2 15.81 -2.22 -10.84
CA ASP A 2 16.60 -3.41 -11.17
C ASP A 2 15.69 -4.67 -11.18
N PRO A 3 15.87 -5.64 -12.10
CA PRO A 3 14.98 -6.80 -12.21
C PRO A 3 14.86 -7.63 -10.94
N ILE A 4 15.96 -7.86 -10.23
CA ILE A 4 15.94 -8.62 -8.96
C ILE A 4 15.16 -7.84 -7.92
N THR A 5 15.39 -6.54 -7.83
CA THR A 5 14.68 -5.65 -6.91
C THR A 5 13.18 -5.70 -7.18
N THR A 6 12.74 -5.67 -8.45
CA THR A 6 11.32 -5.84 -8.82
C THR A 6 10.75 -7.16 -8.30
N ILE A 7 11.48 -8.27 -8.47
CA ILE A 7 11.05 -9.59 -8.00
C ILE A 7 10.92 -9.61 -6.47
N VAL A 8 11.92 -9.11 -5.75
CA VAL A 8 11.91 -9.05 -4.28
C VAL A 8 10.74 -8.18 -3.79
N THR A 9 10.50 -7.02 -4.42
CA THR A 9 9.36 -6.16 -4.09
C THR A 9 8.03 -6.87 -4.34
N ALA A 10 7.88 -7.58 -5.47
CA ALA A 10 6.67 -8.33 -5.79
C ALA A 10 6.40 -9.45 -4.78
N VAL A 11 7.42 -10.22 -4.39
CA VAL A 11 7.29 -11.26 -3.35
C VAL A 11 6.88 -10.65 -2.02
N THR A 12 7.59 -9.59 -1.59
CA THR A 12 7.34 -8.96 -0.28
C THR A 12 5.93 -8.37 -0.21
N ALA A 13 5.54 -7.60 -1.24
CA ALA A 13 4.24 -6.96 -1.30
C ALA A 13 3.11 -7.99 -1.47
N GLY A 14 3.32 -9.02 -2.30
CA GLY A 14 2.39 -10.12 -2.47
C GLY A 14 2.17 -10.92 -1.18
N ALA A 15 3.24 -11.19 -0.42
CA ALA A 15 3.16 -11.84 0.87
C ALA A 15 2.35 -11.02 1.89
N VAL A 16 2.57 -9.70 1.96
CA VAL A 16 1.78 -8.79 2.82
C VAL A 16 0.32 -8.71 2.37
N ALA A 17 0.06 -8.66 1.07
CA ALA A 17 -1.30 -8.60 0.55
C ALA A 17 -2.08 -9.90 0.81
N ALA A 18 -1.41 -11.05 0.70
CA ALA A 18 -2.03 -12.36 0.89
C ALA A 18 -2.50 -12.60 2.34
N THR A 19 -1.93 -11.92 3.33
CA THR A 19 -2.38 -12.01 4.74
C THR A 19 -3.60 -11.15 5.06
N LYS A 20 -3.96 -10.21 4.18
CA LYS A 20 -5.14 -9.36 4.36
C LYS A 20 -6.40 -10.11 3.93
N GLU A 21 -7.37 -10.27 4.84
CA GLU A 21 -8.63 -10.97 4.55
C GLU A 21 -9.48 -10.25 3.49
N THR A 22 -9.38 -8.92 3.44
CA THR A 22 -10.13 -8.04 2.54
C THR A 22 -9.61 -8.03 1.10
N VAL A 23 -8.48 -8.69 0.83
CA VAL A 23 -7.89 -8.75 -0.50
C VAL A 23 -8.61 -9.78 -1.37
N GLY A 24 -8.97 -9.36 -2.59
CA GLY A 24 -9.68 -10.20 -3.55
C GLY A 24 -8.91 -11.46 -3.94
N GLN A 25 -9.64 -12.52 -4.28
CA GLN A 25 -9.09 -13.83 -4.61
C GLN A 25 -8.05 -13.77 -5.74
N ALA A 26 -8.25 -12.88 -6.72
CA ALA A 26 -7.31 -12.66 -7.83
C ALA A 26 -5.88 -12.31 -7.37
N VAL A 27 -5.74 -11.51 -6.30
CA VAL A 27 -4.41 -11.15 -5.76
C VAL A 27 -3.76 -12.34 -5.06
N LYS A 28 -4.54 -13.11 -4.29
CA LYS A 28 -4.06 -14.33 -3.61
C LYS A 28 -3.58 -15.36 -4.63
N ASP A 29 -4.37 -15.58 -5.68
CA ASP A 29 -4.03 -16.49 -6.77
C ASP A 29 -2.83 -15.99 -7.56
N GLY A 30 -2.75 -14.68 -7.83
CA GLY A 30 -1.62 -14.05 -8.51
C GLY A 30 -0.31 -14.25 -7.74
N TYR A 31 -0.32 -14.03 -6.42
CA TYR A 31 0.85 -14.28 -5.58
C TYR A 31 1.23 -15.77 -5.53
N ALA A 32 0.25 -16.66 -5.33
CA ALA A 32 0.48 -18.10 -5.30
C ALA A 32 1.07 -18.62 -6.62
N GLY A 33 0.53 -18.15 -7.76
CA GLY A 33 1.03 -18.47 -9.10
C GLY A 33 2.46 -17.96 -9.32
N PHE A 34 2.77 -16.74 -8.88
CA PHE A 34 4.12 -16.19 -8.98
C PHE A 34 5.13 -16.97 -8.14
N LYS A 35 4.78 -17.34 -6.91
CA LYS A 35 5.60 -18.20 -6.05
C LYS A 35 5.86 -19.57 -6.69
N ALA A 36 4.82 -20.19 -7.25
CA ALA A 36 4.95 -21.47 -7.94
C ALA A 36 5.87 -21.38 -9.16
N LEU A 37 5.81 -20.28 -9.91
CA LEU A 37 6.70 -20.03 -11.05
C LEU A 37 8.18 -19.96 -10.62
N LEU A 38 8.47 -19.22 -9.55
CA LEU A 38 9.82 -19.09 -8.99
C LEU A 38 10.38 -20.45 -8.56
N LEU A 39 9.61 -21.21 -7.79
CA LEU A 39 10.01 -22.54 -7.33
C LEU A 39 10.21 -23.52 -8.49
N ARG A 40 9.33 -23.50 -9.50
CA ARG A 40 9.44 -24.36 -10.68
C ARG A 40 10.72 -24.10 -11.49
N LYS A 41 11.14 -22.84 -11.61
CA LYS A 41 12.30 -22.47 -12.45
C LYS A 41 13.64 -22.49 -11.70
N PHE A 42 13.62 -22.20 -10.39
CA PHE A 42 14.83 -21.92 -9.62
C PHE A 42 14.92 -22.68 -8.30
N GLY A 43 13.84 -23.34 -7.86
CA GLY A 43 13.80 -24.03 -6.57
C GLY A 43 14.77 -25.21 -6.43
N GLU A 44 15.25 -25.76 -7.54
CA GLU A 44 16.29 -26.82 -7.53
C GLU A 44 17.72 -26.26 -7.58
N LYS A 45 17.88 -24.97 -7.90
CA LYS A 45 19.21 -24.35 -8.08
C LYS A 45 19.77 -23.78 -6.78
N THR A 46 18.89 -23.30 -5.90
CA THR A 46 19.26 -22.62 -4.66
C THR A 46 18.19 -22.89 -3.57
N ASP A 47 18.39 -22.45 -2.33
CA ASP A 47 17.37 -22.56 -1.26
C ASP A 47 16.30 -21.46 -1.37
N LEU A 48 15.77 -21.28 -2.58
CA LEU A 48 14.76 -20.26 -2.85
C LEU A 48 13.47 -20.51 -2.07
N GLN A 49 13.15 -21.77 -1.79
CA GLN A 49 11.99 -22.13 -0.96
C GLN A 49 12.14 -21.63 0.48
N GLY A 50 13.30 -21.83 1.09
CA GLY A 50 13.59 -21.32 2.43
C GLY A 50 13.53 -19.79 2.47
N ALA A 51 14.12 -19.12 1.49
CA ALA A 51 14.12 -17.66 1.41
C ALA A 51 12.71 -17.07 1.24
N LEU A 52 11.89 -17.66 0.35
CA LEU A 52 10.48 -17.26 0.15
C LEU A 52 9.67 -17.42 1.44
N GLN A 53 9.78 -18.57 2.13
CA GLN A 53 9.12 -18.78 3.42
C GLN A 53 9.60 -17.80 4.50
N GLY A 54 10.87 -17.44 4.46
CA GLY A 54 11.44 -16.41 5.31
C GLY A 54 10.71 -15.09 5.14
N VAL A 55 10.62 -14.58 3.91
CA VAL A 55 9.93 -13.32 3.61
C VAL A 55 8.43 -13.42 3.96
N GLU A 56 7.75 -14.52 3.66
CA GLU A 56 6.33 -14.71 4.02
C GLU A 56 6.06 -14.61 5.53
N LYS A 57 6.95 -15.17 6.35
CA LYS A 57 6.80 -15.13 7.81
C LYS A 57 7.09 -13.76 8.40
N LYS A 58 7.92 -12.92 7.75
CA LYS A 58 8.27 -11.59 8.25
C LYS A 58 8.66 -10.69 7.07
N PRO A 59 7.67 -10.18 6.31
CA PRO A 59 7.91 -9.43 5.08
C PRO A 59 8.64 -8.11 5.32
N ASP A 60 8.52 -7.53 6.52
CA ASP A 60 9.20 -6.28 6.88
C ASP A 60 10.69 -6.46 7.24
N SER A 61 11.19 -7.70 7.31
CA SER A 61 12.57 -7.97 7.72
C SER A 61 13.56 -7.76 6.56
N ASP A 62 14.39 -6.73 6.66
CA ASP A 62 15.41 -6.45 5.63
C ASP A 62 16.43 -7.58 5.48
N ALA A 63 16.79 -8.26 6.59
CA ALA A 63 17.65 -9.44 6.54
C ALA A 63 17.04 -10.56 5.67
N ARG A 64 15.73 -10.80 5.75
CA ARG A 64 15.07 -11.84 4.96
C ARG A 64 14.92 -11.45 3.49
N LYS A 65 14.67 -10.16 3.21
CA LYS A 65 14.69 -9.61 1.85
C LYS A 65 16.07 -9.74 1.22
N ALA A 66 17.14 -9.50 2.00
CA ALA A 66 18.52 -9.63 1.54
C ALA A 66 18.86 -11.09 1.17
N VAL A 67 18.48 -12.06 2.01
CA VAL A 67 18.64 -13.49 1.69
C VAL A 67 17.87 -13.85 0.41
N LEU A 68 16.61 -13.44 0.28
CA LEU A 68 15.84 -13.67 -0.95
C LEU A 68 16.52 -13.06 -2.18
N LYS A 69 17.07 -11.85 -2.05
CA LYS A 69 17.80 -11.18 -3.13
C LYS A 69 19.01 -12.01 -3.56
N GLU A 70 19.83 -12.46 -2.62
CA GLU A 70 21.03 -13.25 -2.87
C GLU A 70 20.70 -14.56 -3.59
N GLU A 71 19.68 -15.29 -3.12
CA GLU A 71 19.21 -16.53 -3.74
C GLU A 71 18.70 -16.31 -5.17
N LEU A 72 17.95 -15.23 -5.42
CA LEU A 72 17.46 -14.88 -6.75
C LEU A 72 18.60 -14.48 -7.70
N GLU A 73 19.63 -13.80 -7.20
CA GLU A 73 20.83 -13.46 -7.97
C GLU A 73 21.62 -14.72 -8.33
N ALA A 74 21.87 -15.60 -7.36
CA ALA A 74 22.55 -16.87 -7.56
C ALA A 74 21.81 -17.78 -8.55
N ALA A 75 20.48 -17.77 -8.52
CA ALA A 75 19.64 -18.54 -9.45
C ALA A 75 19.55 -17.92 -10.87
N GLY A 76 19.99 -16.67 -11.04
CA GLY A 76 19.88 -15.91 -12.28
C GLY A 76 18.45 -15.45 -12.59
N ALA A 77 17.58 -15.33 -11.59
CA ALA A 77 16.15 -15.03 -11.78
C ALA A 77 15.91 -13.66 -12.44
N GLY A 78 16.83 -12.70 -12.26
CA GLY A 78 16.76 -11.38 -12.86
C GLY A 78 16.95 -11.36 -14.39
N GLN A 79 17.47 -12.45 -14.98
CA GLN A 79 17.62 -12.58 -16.43
C GLN A 79 16.44 -13.30 -17.09
N ASP A 80 15.53 -13.89 -16.30
CA ASP A 80 14.35 -14.55 -16.83
C ASP A 80 13.22 -13.53 -17.09
N GLY A 81 13.02 -13.21 -18.37
CA GLY A 81 12.01 -12.23 -18.78
C GLY A 81 10.57 -12.65 -18.53
N GLU A 82 10.28 -13.94 -18.31
CA GLU A 82 8.95 -14.38 -17.87
C GLU A 82 8.73 -14.02 -16.40
N VAL A 83 9.72 -14.30 -15.56
CA VAL A 83 9.67 -14.04 -14.11
C VAL A 83 9.57 -12.54 -13.83
N VAL A 84 10.39 -11.72 -14.50
CA VAL A 84 10.35 -10.26 -14.34
C VAL A 84 8.99 -9.68 -14.78
N ARG A 85 8.42 -10.18 -15.88
CA ARG A 85 7.09 -9.75 -16.33
C ARG A 85 5.99 -10.15 -15.35
N GLN A 86 6.03 -11.37 -14.81
CA GLN A 86 5.04 -11.82 -13.82
C GLN A 86 5.17 -11.06 -12.49
N ALA A 87 6.40 -10.73 -12.08
CA ALA A 87 6.64 -9.85 -10.93
C ALA A 87 5.98 -8.48 -11.13
N GLN A 88 6.18 -7.87 -12.30
CA GLN A 88 5.56 -6.58 -12.63
C GLN A 88 4.03 -6.68 -12.69
N ALA A 89 3.49 -7.73 -13.32
CA ALA A 89 2.04 -7.95 -13.39
C ALA A 89 1.41 -8.10 -12.00
N LEU A 90 2.09 -8.77 -11.07
CA LEU A 90 1.65 -8.86 -9.67
C LEU A 90 1.66 -7.48 -8.99
N LEU A 91 2.71 -6.69 -9.18
CA LEU A 91 2.78 -5.32 -8.64
C LEU A 91 1.66 -4.41 -9.20
N ASP A 92 1.37 -4.52 -10.49
CA ASP A 92 0.30 -3.76 -11.12
C ASP A 92 -1.08 -4.20 -10.60
N LEU A 93 -1.26 -5.51 -10.37
CA LEU A 93 -2.47 -6.06 -9.75
C LEU A 93 -2.64 -5.53 -8.32
N LEU A 94 -1.57 -5.50 -7.53
CA LEU A 94 -1.58 -4.95 -6.17
C LEU A 94 -1.92 -3.45 -6.18
N LYS A 95 -1.32 -2.68 -7.09
CA LYS A 95 -1.61 -1.26 -7.28
C LYS A 95 -3.08 -1.01 -7.64
N ALA A 96 -3.65 -1.81 -8.54
CA ALA A 96 -5.06 -1.72 -8.91
C ALA A 96 -6.01 -1.97 -7.73
N HIS A 97 -5.56 -2.70 -6.70
CA HIS A 97 -6.29 -2.95 -5.46
C HIS A 97 -5.92 -2.00 -4.32
N GLY A 98 -5.18 -0.91 -4.59
CA GLY A 98 -4.75 0.06 -3.59
C GLY A 98 -3.71 -0.46 -2.59
N LEU A 99 -2.98 -1.52 -2.95
CA LEU A 99 -1.97 -2.18 -2.13
C LEU A 99 -0.56 -1.81 -2.58
N GLU A 100 -0.32 -0.53 -2.89
CA GLU A 100 0.99 -0.11 -3.38
C GLU A 100 2.09 -0.40 -2.33
N PRO A 101 3.19 -1.07 -2.73
CA PRO A 101 4.32 -1.31 -1.84
C PRO A 101 4.89 0.02 -1.34
N GLY A 102 4.95 0.20 -0.01
CA GLY A 102 5.57 1.36 0.62
C GLY A 102 4.66 2.57 0.82
N THR A 103 3.36 2.48 0.50
CA THR A 103 2.41 3.56 0.74
C THR A 103 1.48 3.20 1.90
N SER A 104 1.92 3.44 3.13
CA SER A 104 1.01 3.50 4.28
C SER A 104 0.55 4.94 4.47
N TYR A 105 -0.76 5.18 4.32
CA TYR A 105 -1.38 6.41 4.79
C TYR A 105 -1.96 6.13 6.17
N HIS A 106 -1.19 6.47 7.21
CA HIS A 106 -1.68 6.44 8.59
C HIS A 106 -1.95 7.88 9.02
N ALA A 107 -3.22 8.20 9.27
CA ALA A 107 -3.64 9.47 9.81
C ALA A 107 -4.38 9.20 11.12
N GLU A 108 -3.72 9.44 12.24
CA GLU A 108 -4.34 9.46 13.57
C GLU A 108 -4.59 10.90 13.98
N VAL A 109 -5.84 11.17 14.36
CA VAL A 109 -6.28 12.51 14.75
C VAL A 109 -7.02 12.38 16.06
N HIS A 110 -6.53 13.11 17.07
CA HIS A 110 -7.11 13.17 18.40
C HIS A 110 -7.48 14.62 18.72
N GLY A 111 -8.65 14.85 19.31
CA GLY A 111 -9.18 16.17 19.66
C GLY A 111 -10.55 16.46 19.06
N SER A 112 -11.12 17.64 19.32
CA SER A 112 -12.47 18.03 18.87
C SER A 112 -12.50 18.69 17.48
N GLY A 113 -11.55 18.35 16.60
CA GLY A 113 -11.43 18.87 15.23
C GLY A 113 -12.19 18.06 14.18
N ALA A 114 -12.09 18.48 12.91
CA ALA A 114 -12.64 17.75 11.75
C ALA A 114 -11.56 17.57 10.67
N ILE A 115 -11.64 16.46 9.92
CA ILE A 115 -10.71 16.12 8.83
C ILE A 115 -11.44 16.16 7.50
N ALA A 116 -10.83 16.85 6.54
CA ALA A 116 -11.26 16.92 5.15
C ALA A 116 -10.09 16.48 4.26
N GLN A 117 -10.32 15.46 3.43
CA GLN A 117 -9.31 14.93 2.52
C GLN A 117 -9.89 14.81 1.10
N GLY A 118 -9.12 15.28 0.12
CA GLY A 118 -9.47 15.23 -1.30
C GLY A 118 -9.68 16.62 -1.93
N PRO A 119 -9.64 16.73 -3.27
CA PRO A 119 -9.88 18.01 -3.96
C PRO A 119 -11.27 18.57 -3.62
N GLY A 120 -11.34 19.82 -3.17
CA GLY A 120 -12.59 20.49 -2.81
C GLY A 120 -13.11 20.18 -1.39
N ALA A 121 -12.32 19.47 -0.57
CA ALA A 121 -12.74 19.11 0.78
C ALA A 121 -12.72 20.34 1.73
N VAL A 122 -13.74 20.43 2.58
CA VAL A 122 -13.95 21.51 3.56
C VAL A 122 -14.38 20.89 4.88
N ALA A 123 -13.74 21.28 5.98
CA ALA A 123 -14.05 20.77 7.32
C ALA A 123 -14.10 21.91 8.34
N ALA A 124 -15.01 21.81 9.31
CA ALA A 124 -15.09 22.67 10.47
C ALA A 124 -15.07 21.80 11.74
N GLY A 125 -14.15 22.10 12.66
CA GLY A 125 -14.10 21.44 13.97
C GLY A 125 -15.18 21.95 14.92
N GLU A 126 -15.06 21.60 16.20
CA GLU A 126 -15.94 22.08 17.26
C GLU A 126 -16.12 23.60 17.20
N ARG A 127 -17.39 24.05 17.19
CA ARG A 127 -17.81 25.46 17.10
C ARG A 127 -17.41 26.21 15.80
N GLY A 128 -16.93 25.52 14.76
CA GLY A 128 -16.56 26.13 13.48
C GLY A 128 -17.69 26.21 12.45
N VAL A 129 -17.58 27.16 11.52
CA VAL A 129 -18.38 27.23 10.27
C VAL A 129 -17.42 27.23 9.09
N ALA A 130 -17.61 26.34 8.13
CA ALA A 130 -16.79 26.29 6.93
C ALA A 130 -17.65 26.35 5.67
N ILE A 131 -17.24 27.16 4.70
CA ILE A 131 -17.97 27.39 3.46
C ILE A 131 -17.05 27.04 2.29
N GLY A 132 -17.44 26.03 1.51
CA GLY A 132 -16.75 25.67 0.27
C GLY A 132 -17.21 26.55 -0.89
N GLY A 133 -16.32 27.41 -1.36
CA GLY A 133 -16.57 28.29 -2.51
C GLY A 133 -16.59 29.78 -2.15
N GLY A 134 -17.13 30.60 -3.04
CA GLY A 134 -17.22 32.06 -2.86
C GLY A 134 -18.55 32.47 -2.24
N VAL A 135 -18.50 33.28 -1.18
CA VAL A 135 -19.68 33.94 -0.60
C VAL A 135 -19.79 35.34 -1.20
N SER A 136 -20.91 35.67 -1.82
CA SER A 136 -21.18 37.00 -2.37
C SER A 136 -22.54 37.53 -1.91
N GLY A 137 -22.56 38.76 -1.44
CA GLY A 137 -23.72 39.47 -0.90
C GLY A 137 -23.26 40.57 0.07
N SER A 138 -24.11 41.55 0.37
CA SER A 138 -23.81 42.60 1.36
C SER A 138 -24.13 42.20 2.81
N VAL A 139 -24.87 41.09 3.01
CA VAL A 139 -25.33 40.62 4.32
C VAL A 139 -25.22 39.10 4.39
N ILE A 140 -24.56 38.58 5.42
CA ILE A 140 -24.58 37.17 5.82
C ILE A 140 -25.45 37.09 7.08
N VAL A 141 -26.65 36.53 6.98
CA VAL A 141 -27.56 36.33 8.12
C VAL A 141 -27.34 34.92 8.67
N THR A 142 -26.73 34.82 9.85
CA THR A 142 -26.43 33.55 10.52
C THR A 142 -27.58 33.04 11.40
N GLY A 143 -28.75 33.70 11.33
CA GLY A 143 -29.94 33.52 12.17
C GLY A 143 -30.53 34.88 12.58
N ASP A 144 -31.75 34.94 13.10
CA ASP A 144 -32.44 36.17 13.52
C ASP A 144 -32.40 36.44 15.05
N GLN A 145 -31.65 35.64 15.83
CA GLN A 145 -31.49 35.81 17.29
C GLN A 145 -30.12 35.31 17.82
N ASN A 146 -29.00 35.66 17.19
CA ASN A 146 -27.69 35.16 17.62
C ASN A 146 -27.14 35.93 18.83
N THR A 147 -26.84 35.21 19.92
CA THR A 147 -26.24 35.75 21.14
C THR A 147 -24.74 35.45 21.16
N VAL A 148 -23.89 36.49 21.14
CA VAL A 148 -22.43 36.33 21.32
C VAL A 148 -22.13 36.30 22.81
N VAL A 149 -21.82 35.12 23.34
CA VAL A 149 -21.39 34.98 24.74
C VAL A 149 -19.87 35.18 24.77
N LYS A 150 -19.38 36.13 25.58
CA LYS A 150 -17.95 36.24 25.91
C LYS A 150 -17.66 35.27 27.06
N GLU A 151 -16.67 34.40 26.91
CA GLU A 151 -16.08 33.68 28.03
C GLU A 151 -15.00 34.58 28.67
N ASP A 152 -14.98 34.66 30.00
CA ASP A 152 -14.01 35.39 30.83
C ASP A 152 -12.64 34.68 30.91
#